data_AF-A0A9D7CZQ3-F1
#
_entry.id   AF-A0A9D7CZQ3-F1
#
_cell.length_a   1.000
_cell.length_b   1.000
_cell.length_c   1.000
_cell.angle_alpha   90.00
_cell.angle_beta   90.00
_cell.angle_gamma   90.00
#
_symmetry.space_group_name_H-M   'P 1'
#
loop_
_entity.id
_entity.type
_entity.pdbx_description
1 polymer ?
#
loop_
_entity_poly.entity_id
_entity_poly.type
_entity_poly.pdbx_seq_one_letter_code
_entity_poly.pdbx_strand_id
1 'polypeptide(L)'
;MRLSTHSLVVLAFLGLTACSVAATDDDSGGEPAADESALTIDGFVEPTAEDEAHMVERFPQLDPDRVVPRDLLYRAVAFWELNRERVTNRRYLSVIDFSRHSSKKRLFIVEMDTGRVDAHVVAHGSGSDPDHTGYARRFSNVSGSNASSVGFYLTGETYQGNHGLSLRLDGVSDTNSNARSRAVVMHSADYVEEGSAKQGRSWGCPAIPNNMREAIIRRLKGGSVLYIERAGRGDP
;
A
#
# COMPACT_ATOMS: atom_id res chain seq x y z
N MET A 1 -57.86 72.37 -25.00
CA MET A 1 -58.61 71.15 -24.59
C MET A 1 -57.56 70.07 -24.32
N ARG A 2 -57.30 69.72 -23.04
CA ARG A 2 -57.66 68.42 -22.41
C ARG A 2 -57.16 67.22 -23.24
N LEU A 3 -56.33 66.26 -22.80
CA LEU A 3 -55.89 65.74 -21.50
C LEU A 3 -54.45 65.18 -21.66
N SER A 4 -53.52 65.34 -20.71
CA SER A 4 -53.14 64.36 -19.67
C SER A 4 -53.27 62.89 -20.09
N THR A 5 -52.16 62.13 -20.14
CA THR A 5 -51.87 61.07 -19.16
C THR A 5 -50.54 60.33 -19.41
N HIS A 6 -49.72 60.33 -18.36
CA HIS A 6 -48.99 59.19 -17.77
C HIS A 6 -47.79 58.57 -18.50
N SER A 7 -46.63 58.86 -17.92
CA SER A 7 -45.39 58.09 -17.97
C SER A 7 -45.63 56.61 -17.70
N LEU A 8 -45.01 55.74 -18.49
CA LEU A 8 -44.60 54.42 -18.03
C LEU A 8 -43.23 54.08 -18.62
N VAL A 9 -42.21 54.25 -17.79
CA VAL A 9 -40.84 53.78 -18.04
C VAL A 9 -40.85 52.27 -17.81
N VAL A 10 -40.69 51.49 -18.88
CA VAL A 10 -40.45 50.04 -18.77
C VAL A 10 -38.94 49.84 -18.64
N LEU A 11 -38.45 49.77 -17.40
CA LEU A 11 -37.12 49.28 -17.07
C LEU A 11 -37.12 47.76 -17.23
N ALA A 12 -36.50 47.23 -18.28
CA ALA A 12 -36.20 45.81 -18.36
C ALA A 12 -35.00 45.51 -17.44
N PHE A 13 -35.27 44.98 -16.25
CA PHE A 13 -34.24 44.41 -15.38
C PHE A 13 -33.70 43.13 -16.03
N LEU A 14 -32.42 43.15 -16.42
CA LEU A 14 -31.64 41.93 -16.61
C LEU A 14 -31.52 41.24 -15.24
N GLY A 15 -32.34 40.21 -15.02
CA GLY A 15 -32.10 39.24 -13.97
C GLY A 15 -30.93 38.35 -14.36
N LEU A 16 -29.73 38.67 -13.88
CA LEU A 16 -28.65 37.69 -13.76
C LEU A 16 -29.06 36.70 -12.66
N THR A 17 -29.63 35.56 -13.05
CA THR A 17 -29.76 34.42 -12.13
C THR A 17 -28.39 33.79 -12.00
N ALA A 18 -27.66 34.18 -10.96
CA ALA A 18 -26.51 33.42 -10.48
C ALA A 18 -27.03 32.07 -9.95
N CYS A 19 -26.94 31.01 -10.77
CA CYS A 19 -27.00 29.65 -10.25
C CYS A 19 -25.72 29.44 -9.43
N SER A 20 -25.85 29.55 -8.11
CA SER A 20 -24.84 29.05 -7.19
C SER A 20 -24.77 27.53 -7.36
N VAL A 21 -23.73 27.05 -8.04
CA VAL A 21 -23.33 25.65 -7.92
C VAL A 21 -22.80 25.51 -6.49
N ALA A 22 -23.64 24.96 -5.61
CA ALA A 22 -23.15 24.33 -4.40
C ALA A 22 -22.30 23.15 -4.87
N ALA A 23 -20.99 23.25 -4.68
CA ALA A 23 -20.09 22.13 -4.80
C ALA A 23 -20.45 21.13 -3.70
N THR A 24 -21.22 20.12 -4.05
CA THR A 24 -21.28 18.88 -3.28
C THR A 24 -20.07 18.07 -3.70
N ASP A 25 -19.03 18.09 -2.87
CA ASP A 25 -17.91 17.15 -2.96
C ASP A 25 -18.45 15.74 -2.63
N ASP A 26 -19.04 15.09 -3.63
CA ASP A 26 -19.28 13.65 -3.64
C ASP A 26 -18.19 13.01 -4.50
N ASP A 27 -17.00 12.86 -3.89
CA ASP A 27 -15.89 12.07 -4.43
C ASP A 27 -16.19 10.58 -4.22
N SER A 28 -17.15 10.07 -4.99
CA SER A 28 -17.38 8.65 -5.18
C SER A 28 -16.81 8.22 -6.54
N GLY A 29 -15.52 8.49 -6.74
CA GLY A 29 -14.69 7.70 -7.66
C GLY A 29 -14.63 6.27 -7.14
N GLY A 30 -15.64 5.47 -7.52
CA GLY A 30 -15.84 4.11 -7.02
C GLY A 30 -14.58 3.26 -7.22
N GLU A 31 -14.02 2.77 -6.12
CA GLU A 31 -13.04 1.69 -6.18
C GLU A 31 -13.69 0.49 -6.88
N PRO A 32 -13.06 -0.06 -7.94
CA PRO A 32 -13.64 -1.21 -8.61
C PRO A 32 -13.77 -2.37 -7.61
N ALA A 33 -14.98 -2.93 -7.54
CA ALA A 33 -15.30 -4.11 -6.73
C ALA A 33 -14.27 -5.23 -6.94
N ALA A 34 -14.07 -6.07 -5.92
CA ALA A 34 -13.19 -7.23 -5.95
C ALA A 34 -13.49 -8.08 -7.21
N ASP A 35 -12.61 -7.97 -8.20
CA ASP A 35 -12.76 -8.47 -9.57
C ASP A 35 -12.06 -9.83 -9.74
N GLU A 36 -12.50 -10.62 -10.73
CA GLU A 36 -12.13 -12.01 -11.10
C GLU A 36 -10.63 -12.23 -11.41
N SER A 37 -9.81 -11.19 -11.25
CA SER A 37 -8.37 -11.14 -11.43
C SER A 37 -7.58 -11.47 -10.16
N ALA A 38 -8.25 -11.80 -9.05
CA ALA A 38 -7.59 -12.26 -7.83
C ALA A 38 -6.71 -13.49 -8.10
N LEU A 39 -5.46 -13.44 -7.62
CA LEU A 39 -4.59 -14.61 -7.68
C LEU A 39 -5.18 -15.72 -6.80
N THR A 40 -5.12 -16.97 -7.26
CA THR A 40 -5.42 -18.12 -6.41
C THR A 40 -4.37 -18.21 -5.32
N ILE A 41 -4.77 -17.91 -4.09
CA ILE A 41 -3.91 -17.93 -2.89
C ILE A 41 -3.98 -19.26 -2.13
N ASP A 42 -4.82 -20.20 -2.57
CA ASP A 42 -4.94 -21.51 -1.95
C ASP A 42 -3.67 -22.36 -2.13
N GLY A 43 -3.30 -23.07 -1.07
CA GLY A 43 -2.17 -24.01 -1.10
C GLY A 43 -0.79 -23.36 -1.07
N PHE A 44 -0.71 -22.10 -0.65
CA PHE A 44 0.55 -21.52 -0.17
C PHE A 44 0.88 -22.04 1.23
N VAL A 45 2.17 -22.23 1.50
CA VAL A 45 2.69 -22.76 2.77
C VAL A 45 3.56 -21.70 3.43
N GLU A 46 3.25 -21.33 4.67
CA GLU A 46 4.13 -20.46 5.46
C GLU A 46 5.33 -21.23 6.04
N PRO A 47 6.51 -20.60 6.09
CA PRO A 47 7.72 -21.25 6.57
C PRO A 47 7.72 -21.44 8.09
N THR A 48 8.26 -22.57 8.52
CA THR A 48 8.66 -22.83 9.90
C THR A 48 10.04 -22.23 10.18
N ALA A 49 10.42 -22.16 11.47
CA ALA A 49 11.76 -21.71 11.85
C ALA A 49 12.88 -22.62 11.30
N GLU A 50 12.58 -23.91 11.07
CA GLU A 50 13.53 -24.85 10.46
C GLU A 50 13.74 -24.49 8.98
N ASP A 51 12.66 -24.24 8.23
CA ASP A 51 12.74 -23.82 6.83
C ASP A 51 13.60 -22.55 6.67
N GLU A 52 13.42 -21.59 7.58
CA GLU A 52 14.18 -20.33 7.60
C GLU A 52 15.69 -20.53 7.81
N ALA A 53 16.06 -21.43 8.71
CA ALA A 53 17.46 -21.67 9.06
C ALA A 53 18.28 -22.15 7.85
N HIS A 54 17.67 -22.94 6.96
CA HIS A 54 18.31 -23.47 5.77
C HIS A 54 18.48 -22.43 4.64
N MET A 55 17.74 -21.32 4.67
CA MET A 55 17.78 -20.34 3.56
C MET A 55 19.07 -19.52 3.53
N VAL A 56 19.73 -19.34 4.68
CA VAL A 56 20.97 -18.55 4.78
C VAL A 56 22.08 -19.18 3.96
N GLU A 57 22.24 -20.49 4.06
CA GLU A 57 23.27 -21.24 3.34
C GLU A 57 22.95 -21.38 1.86
N ARG A 58 21.66 -21.46 1.53
CA ARG A 58 21.18 -21.65 0.15
C ARG A 58 21.23 -20.36 -0.68
N PHE A 59 21.08 -19.21 -0.04
CA PHE A 59 21.05 -17.90 -0.68
C PHE A 59 22.08 -16.93 -0.07
N PRO A 60 23.39 -17.26 -0.11
CA PRO A 60 24.44 -16.46 0.52
C PRO A 60 24.68 -15.12 -0.17
N GLN A 61 24.21 -14.96 -1.41
CA GLN A 61 24.37 -13.74 -2.20
C GLN A 61 23.36 -12.64 -1.83
N LEU A 62 22.27 -12.96 -1.12
CA LEU A 62 21.22 -11.99 -0.85
C LEU A 62 21.64 -10.97 0.21
N ASP A 63 21.33 -9.70 -0.05
CA ASP A 63 21.58 -8.56 0.84
C ASP A 63 23.01 -8.52 1.42
N PRO A 64 24.05 -8.44 0.55
CA PRO A 64 25.45 -8.46 0.98
C PRO A 64 25.78 -7.31 1.95
N ASP A 65 25.06 -6.19 1.83
CA ASP A 65 25.22 -4.99 2.65
C ASP A 65 24.40 -5.04 3.96
N ARG A 66 23.62 -6.11 4.19
CA ARG A 66 22.82 -6.35 5.40
C ARG A 66 21.85 -5.21 5.72
N VAL A 67 21.17 -4.71 4.70
CA VAL A 67 20.22 -3.60 4.79
C VAL A 67 18.89 -4.04 5.42
N VAL A 68 18.45 -5.26 5.10
CA VAL A 68 17.21 -5.87 5.57
C VAL A 68 17.45 -6.59 6.90
N PRO A 69 16.55 -6.48 7.90
CA PRO A 69 16.61 -7.35 9.07
C PRO A 69 16.66 -8.82 8.66
N ARG A 70 17.67 -9.54 9.17
CA ARG A 70 18.01 -10.89 8.72
C ARG A 70 16.86 -11.89 8.91
N ASP A 71 16.18 -11.81 10.04
CA ASP A 71 14.99 -12.60 10.37
C ASP A 71 13.87 -12.38 9.35
N LEU A 72 13.54 -11.12 9.06
CA LEU A 72 12.51 -10.79 8.08
C LEU A 72 12.88 -11.24 6.66
N LEU A 73 14.15 -11.04 6.26
CA LEU A 73 14.64 -11.44 4.95
C LEU A 73 14.49 -12.94 4.75
N TYR A 74 15.03 -13.75 5.65
CA TYR A 74 15.07 -15.21 5.44
C TYR A 74 13.72 -15.88 5.69
N ARG A 75 12.82 -15.29 6.49
CA ARG A 75 11.41 -15.68 6.53
C ARG A 75 10.71 -15.44 5.19
N ALA A 76 10.96 -14.30 4.55
CA ALA A 76 10.42 -14.02 3.21
C ALA A 76 11.01 -14.93 2.13
N VAL A 77 12.32 -15.19 2.16
CA VAL A 77 12.99 -16.11 1.22
C VAL A 77 12.49 -17.55 1.38
N ALA A 78 12.29 -18.02 2.62
CA ALA A 78 11.76 -19.35 2.88
C ALA A 78 10.35 -19.51 2.30
N PHE A 79 9.47 -18.53 2.52
CA PHE A 79 8.13 -18.52 1.90
C PHE A 79 8.22 -18.55 0.37
N TRP A 80 9.09 -17.72 -0.22
CA TRP A 80 9.28 -17.69 -1.67
C TRP A 80 9.74 -19.02 -2.23
N GLU A 81 10.68 -19.70 -1.56
CA GLU A 81 11.25 -20.96 -2.03
C GLU A 81 10.27 -22.13 -1.87
N LEU A 82 9.57 -22.23 -0.74
CA LEU A 82 8.52 -23.25 -0.51
C LEU A 82 7.38 -23.16 -1.54
N ASN A 83 7.08 -21.94 -1.99
CA ASN A 83 5.97 -21.67 -2.90
C ASN A 83 6.42 -21.30 -4.31
N ARG A 84 7.68 -21.59 -4.66
CA ARG A 84 8.34 -21.09 -5.88
C ARG A 84 7.55 -21.36 -7.16
N GLU A 85 6.90 -22.52 -7.27
CA GLU A 85 6.11 -22.88 -8.44
C GLU A 85 4.87 -22.00 -8.62
N ARG A 86 4.34 -21.44 -7.53
CA ARG A 86 3.15 -20.55 -7.51
C ARG A 86 3.51 -19.07 -7.63
N VAL A 87 4.71 -18.69 -7.22
CA VAL A 87 5.22 -17.32 -7.38
C VAL A 87 5.54 -17.08 -8.86
N THR A 88 4.82 -16.16 -9.49
CA THR A 88 4.98 -15.85 -10.93
C THR A 88 6.09 -14.83 -11.17
N ASN A 89 6.15 -13.77 -10.37
CA ASN A 89 7.26 -12.83 -10.41
C ASN A 89 8.33 -13.26 -9.39
N ARG A 90 9.28 -14.05 -9.88
CA ARG A 90 10.35 -14.66 -9.07
C ARG A 90 11.58 -13.77 -8.92
N ARG A 91 11.65 -12.70 -9.70
CA ARG A 91 12.84 -11.83 -9.78
C ARG A 91 12.97 -10.94 -8.55
N TYR A 92 11.84 -10.52 -8.00
CA TYR A 92 11.80 -9.62 -6.86
C TYR A 92 11.10 -10.27 -5.68
N LEU A 93 11.55 -9.87 -4.49
CA LEU A 93 10.92 -10.14 -3.22
C LEU A 93 10.95 -8.86 -2.41
N SER A 94 9.88 -8.54 -1.69
CA SER A 94 9.84 -7.32 -0.90
C SER A 94 9.50 -7.58 0.56
N VAL A 95 10.09 -6.77 1.44
CA VAL A 95 9.91 -6.82 2.89
C VAL A 95 9.56 -5.43 3.40
N ILE A 96 8.54 -5.32 4.23
CA ILE A 96 8.24 -4.10 5.00
C ILE A 96 8.45 -4.38 6.48
N ASP A 97 9.33 -3.59 7.11
CA ASP A 97 9.63 -3.65 8.54
C ASP A 97 8.93 -2.51 9.30
N PHE A 98 7.73 -2.79 9.81
CA PHE A 98 6.95 -1.85 10.59
C PHE A 98 7.42 -1.68 12.05
N SER A 99 8.50 -2.34 12.47
CA SER A 99 9.18 -2.00 13.73
C SER A 99 9.89 -0.64 13.64
N ARG A 100 10.29 -0.25 12.43
CA ARG A 100 10.99 1.02 12.16
C ARG A 100 10.01 2.19 12.08
N HIS A 101 10.47 3.34 12.57
CA HIS A 101 9.75 4.61 12.44
C HIS A 101 9.53 4.99 10.97
N SER A 102 8.41 5.64 10.65
CA SER A 102 8.00 5.97 9.28
C SER A 102 8.97 6.86 8.49
N SER A 103 9.79 7.67 9.17
CA SER A 103 10.86 8.45 8.54
C SER A 103 12.09 7.63 8.14
N LYS A 104 12.14 6.34 8.49
CA LYS A 104 13.24 5.44 8.14
C LYS A 104 12.86 4.59 6.93
N LYS A 105 13.87 4.26 6.13
CA LYS A 105 13.74 3.28 5.06
C LYS A 105 13.37 1.93 5.69
N ARG A 106 12.21 1.43 5.30
CA ARG A 106 11.56 0.26 5.89
C ARG A 106 10.73 -0.56 4.90
N LEU A 107 10.71 -0.18 3.62
CA LEU A 107 10.37 -1.05 2.51
C LEU A 107 11.67 -1.43 1.81
N PHE A 108 11.91 -2.72 1.66
CA PHE A 108 13.08 -3.28 0.98
C PHE A 108 12.62 -4.09 -0.22
N ILE A 109 13.21 -3.85 -1.38
CA ILE A 109 12.99 -4.62 -2.60
C ILE A 109 14.29 -5.33 -2.91
N VAL A 110 14.28 -6.64 -2.74
CA VAL A 110 15.40 -7.55 -2.99
C VAL A 110 15.29 -8.08 -4.41
N GLU A 111 16.35 -7.96 -5.18
CA GLU A 111 16.48 -8.62 -6.48
C GLU A 111 17.14 -9.99 -6.25
N MET A 112 16.43 -11.06 -6.58
CA MET A 112 16.75 -12.41 -6.09
C MET A 112 17.99 -13.04 -6.75
N ASP A 113 18.36 -12.60 -7.95
CA ASP A 113 19.51 -13.12 -8.68
C ASP A 113 20.81 -12.43 -8.22
N THR A 114 20.75 -11.12 -8.02
CA THR A 114 21.91 -10.28 -7.69
C THR A 114 22.09 -10.02 -6.20
N GLY A 115 21.05 -10.24 -5.39
CA GLY A 115 21.03 -9.91 -3.98
C GLY A 115 20.97 -8.41 -3.67
N ARG A 116 20.89 -7.56 -4.69
CA ARG A 116 20.84 -6.10 -4.54
C ARG A 116 19.54 -5.67 -3.87
N VAL A 117 19.64 -4.75 -2.91
CA VAL A 117 18.50 -4.22 -2.15
C VAL A 117 18.27 -2.75 -2.46
N ASP A 118 17.05 -2.41 -2.86
CA ASP A 118 16.57 -1.02 -2.89
C ASP A 118 15.69 -0.75 -1.66
N ALA A 119 16.03 0.29 -0.89
CA ALA A 119 15.34 0.63 0.34
C ALA A 119 14.62 1.99 0.26
N HIS A 120 13.38 2.03 0.73
CA HIS A 120 12.47 3.19 0.63
C HIS A 120 11.71 3.43 1.94
N VAL A 121 11.28 4.68 2.15
CA VAL A 121 10.23 4.98 3.15
C VAL A 121 8.89 4.45 2.64
N VAL A 122 8.01 4.07 3.57
CA VAL A 122 6.64 3.63 3.28
C VAL A 122 5.76 4.01 4.46
N ALA A 123 4.56 4.53 4.22
CA ALA A 123 3.57 4.83 5.26
C ALA A 123 2.68 3.62 5.56
N HIS A 124 2.09 3.62 6.76
CA HIS A 124 1.16 2.60 7.23
C HIS A 124 -0.24 3.19 7.41
N GLY A 125 -1.22 2.33 7.72
CA GLY A 125 -2.58 2.74 8.02
C GLY A 125 -2.71 3.57 9.31
N SER A 126 -3.65 4.50 9.34
CA SER A 126 -3.92 5.37 10.49
C SER A 126 -4.39 4.59 11.71
N GLY A 127 -5.10 3.49 11.47
CA GLY A 127 -5.44 2.54 12.51
C GLY A 127 -4.19 1.91 13.14
N SER A 128 -3.08 1.75 12.44
CA SER A 128 -1.88 1.16 13.04
C SER A 128 -1.15 2.09 14.00
N ASP A 129 -1.36 3.40 13.90
CA ASP A 129 -0.67 4.43 14.69
C ASP A 129 -1.62 5.61 14.99
N PRO A 130 -2.63 5.47 15.89
CA PRO A 130 -3.69 6.47 16.07
C PRO A 130 -3.17 7.85 16.51
N ASP A 131 -2.18 7.86 17.39
CA ASP A 131 -1.57 9.08 17.95
C ASP A 131 -0.56 9.73 16.98
N HIS A 132 -0.40 9.14 15.78
CA HIS A 132 0.52 9.60 14.74
C HIS A 132 1.95 9.76 15.26
N THR A 133 2.45 8.75 15.97
CA THR A 133 3.82 8.75 16.49
C THR A 133 4.87 8.37 15.45
N GLY A 134 4.43 7.93 14.26
CA GLY A 134 5.25 7.39 13.19
C GLY A 134 5.61 5.90 13.35
N TYR A 135 5.16 5.24 14.42
CA TYR A 135 5.33 3.81 14.66
C TYR A 135 4.01 3.07 14.48
N ALA A 136 3.98 2.04 13.63
CA ALA A 136 2.84 1.12 13.59
C ALA A 136 2.91 0.19 14.81
N ARG A 137 1.87 0.26 15.65
CA ARG A 137 1.80 -0.44 16.95
C ARG A 137 0.70 -1.49 16.99
N ARG A 138 -0.32 -1.38 16.13
CA ARG A 138 -1.37 -2.37 16.00
C ARG A 138 -1.60 -2.74 14.54
N PHE A 139 -2.06 -3.94 14.31
CA PHE A 139 -2.41 -4.45 12.99
C PHE A 139 -3.79 -5.08 13.04
N SER A 140 -4.49 -5.11 11.91
CA SER A 140 -5.82 -5.69 11.85
C SER A 140 -6.14 -6.21 10.47
N ASN A 141 -6.83 -7.35 10.43
CA ASN A 141 -7.44 -7.90 9.22
C ASN A 141 -8.93 -7.51 9.07
N VAL A 142 -9.43 -6.60 9.92
CA VAL A 142 -10.86 -6.24 9.97
C VAL A 142 -11.13 -5.04 9.05
N SER A 143 -12.20 -5.13 8.26
CA SER A 143 -12.66 -4.03 7.40
C SER A 143 -13.03 -2.79 8.23
N GLY A 144 -12.71 -1.60 7.72
CA GLY A 144 -12.94 -0.32 8.42
C GLY A 144 -12.03 -0.05 9.63
N SER A 145 -11.09 -0.94 9.96
CA SER A 145 -10.14 -0.71 11.07
C SER A 145 -9.10 0.39 10.78
N ASN A 146 -8.94 0.74 9.50
CA ASN A 146 -7.90 1.61 8.94
C ASN A 146 -6.46 1.20 9.29
N ALA A 147 -6.25 0.01 9.85
CA ALA A 147 -4.94 -0.49 10.23
C ALA A 147 -4.34 -1.34 9.09
N SER A 148 -3.02 -1.29 8.95
CA SER A 148 -2.32 -2.25 8.12
C SER A 148 -2.44 -3.66 8.72
N SER A 149 -2.28 -4.68 7.89
CA SER A 149 -2.18 -6.09 8.31
C SER A 149 -0.76 -6.62 8.04
N VAL A 150 -0.31 -7.55 8.88
CA VAL A 150 1.00 -8.23 8.75
C VAL A 150 0.84 -9.57 8.03
N GLY A 151 1.95 -10.25 7.74
CA GLY A 151 1.98 -11.53 7.04
C GLY A 151 2.40 -11.42 5.57
N PHE A 152 2.22 -12.50 4.83
CA PHE A 152 2.57 -12.63 3.43
C PHE A 152 1.46 -12.16 2.51
N TYR A 153 1.85 -11.47 1.45
CA TYR A 153 1.00 -11.04 0.37
C TYR A 153 1.59 -11.50 -0.96
N LEU A 154 0.73 -11.73 -1.93
CA LEU A 154 1.10 -11.67 -3.34
C LEU A 154 0.65 -10.34 -3.93
N THR A 155 1.53 -9.79 -4.75
CA THR A 155 1.23 -8.59 -5.52
C THR A 155 0.48 -8.99 -6.80
N GLY A 156 -0.66 -8.36 -7.05
CA GLY A 156 -1.50 -8.68 -8.20
C GLY A 156 -1.20 -7.81 -9.42
N GLU A 157 -2.28 -7.54 -10.12
CA GLU A 157 -2.43 -6.62 -11.22
C GLU A 157 -2.39 -5.15 -10.76
N THR A 158 -2.11 -4.27 -11.73
CA THR A 158 -2.14 -2.83 -11.52
C THR A 158 -3.45 -2.24 -12.03
N TYR A 159 -3.93 -1.18 -11.39
CA TYR A 159 -5.07 -0.39 -11.88
C TYR A 159 -4.81 1.11 -11.65
N GLN A 160 -5.66 1.93 -12.28
CA GLN A 160 -5.67 3.39 -12.06
C GLN A 160 -6.84 3.72 -11.13
N GLY A 161 -6.55 4.31 -9.97
CA GLY A 161 -7.56 4.79 -9.02
C GLY A 161 -7.30 6.24 -8.59
N ASN A 162 -7.92 6.68 -7.49
CA ASN A 162 -7.78 8.05 -6.97
C ASN A 162 -6.34 8.41 -6.57
N HIS A 163 -5.51 7.41 -6.28
CA HIS A 163 -4.08 7.57 -6.01
C HIS A 163 -3.20 7.39 -7.26
N GLY A 164 -3.80 7.35 -8.46
CA GLY A 164 -3.16 7.01 -9.73
C GLY A 164 -2.81 5.53 -9.81
N LEU A 165 -1.63 5.22 -10.38
CA LEU A 165 -1.18 3.84 -10.56
C LEU A 165 -1.01 3.16 -9.20
N SER A 166 -1.78 2.09 -8.99
CA SER A 166 -1.81 1.29 -7.77
C SER A 166 -1.64 -0.19 -8.08
N LEU A 167 -1.09 -0.93 -7.11
CA LEU A 167 -0.82 -2.36 -7.19
C LEU A 167 -1.70 -3.11 -6.19
N ARG A 168 -2.58 -3.98 -6.67
CA ARG A 168 -3.43 -4.79 -5.78
C ARG A 168 -2.60 -5.77 -4.96
N LEU A 169 -3.06 -6.03 -3.73
CA LEU A 169 -2.41 -6.96 -2.81
C LEU A 169 -3.41 -8.05 -2.41
N ASP A 170 -3.00 -9.29 -2.60
CA ASP A 170 -3.69 -10.50 -2.19
C ASP A 170 -3.07 -11.02 -0.90
N GLY A 171 -3.84 -11.06 0.18
CA GLY A 171 -3.37 -11.54 1.46
C GLY A 171 -3.35 -13.06 1.50
N VAL A 172 -2.20 -13.65 1.83
CA VAL A 172 -2.01 -15.10 1.91
C VAL A 172 -2.09 -15.61 3.34
N SER A 173 -1.66 -14.80 4.31
CA SER A 173 -1.70 -15.16 5.74
C SER A 173 -3.08 -14.92 6.34
N ASP A 174 -3.44 -15.70 7.37
CA ASP A 174 -4.70 -15.48 8.13
C ASP A 174 -4.83 -14.05 8.69
N THR A 175 -3.69 -13.44 9.03
CA THR A 175 -3.59 -12.07 9.55
C THR A 175 -3.85 -10.98 8.50
N ASN A 176 -3.91 -11.34 7.22
CA ASN A 176 -4.17 -10.41 6.12
C ASN A 176 -5.11 -10.96 5.04
N SER A 177 -5.76 -12.10 5.24
CA SER A 177 -6.64 -12.77 4.28
C SER A 177 -7.79 -11.91 3.71
N ASN A 178 -8.18 -10.82 4.40
CA ASN A 178 -9.17 -9.87 3.89
C ASN A 178 -8.54 -8.71 3.08
N ALA A 179 -7.25 -8.74 2.74
CA ALA A 179 -6.56 -7.63 2.09
C ALA A 179 -7.28 -7.17 0.81
N ARG A 180 -7.61 -8.11 -0.10
CA ARG A 180 -8.31 -7.77 -1.35
C ARG A 180 -9.72 -7.26 -1.10
N SER A 181 -10.50 -7.89 -0.21
CA SER A 181 -11.86 -7.45 0.12
C SER A 181 -11.90 -6.11 0.86
N ARG A 182 -10.80 -5.73 1.51
CA ARG A 182 -10.59 -4.43 2.16
C ARG A 182 -9.99 -3.37 1.23
N ALA A 183 -9.86 -3.65 -0.08
CA ALA A 183 -9.21 -2.78 -1.06
C ALA A 183 -7.78 -2.35 -0.64
N VAL A 184 -7.03 -3.25 0.02
CA VAL A 184 -5.64 -2.97 0.38
C VAL A 184 -4.76 -3.07 -0.87
N VAL A 185 -4.09 -1.97 -1.18
CA VAL A 185 -3.23 -1.83 -2.36
C VAL A 185 -1.92 -1.15 -1.98
N MET A 186 -0.87 -1.34 -2.75
CA MET A 186 0.29 -0.45 -2.71
C MET A 186 0.06 0.70 -3.67
N HIS A 187 0.05 1.93 -3.16
CA HIS A 187 -0.13 3.15 -3.95
C HIS A 187 0.90 4.20 -3.51
N SER A 188 1.06 5.28 -4.27
CA SER A 188 1.86 6.42 -3.79
C SER A 188 0.99 7.53 -3.21
N ALA A 189 1.58 8.43 -2.44
CA ALA A 189 0.89 9.59 -1.90
C ALA A 189 1.83 10.76 -1.64
N ASP A 190 1.30 11.99 -1.72
CA ASP A 190 2.05 13.23 -1.47
C ASP A 190 2.56 13.33 -0.03
N TYR A 191 1.88 12.68 0.91
CA TYR A 191 2.29 12.64 2.33
C TYR A 191 3.42 11.63 2.62
N VAL A 192 4.03 11.04 1.60
CA VAL A 192 5.15 10.10 1.72
C VAL A 192 6.36 10.65 0.97
N GLU A 193 7.35 11.12 1.72
CA GLU A 193 8.55 11.76 1.16
C GLU A 193 9.81 11.36 1.96
N GLU A 194 10.92 11.12 1.27
CA GLU A 194 12.21 10.91 1.94
C GLU A 194 12.65 12.21 2.66
N GLY A 195 13.26 12.09 3.84
CA GLY A 195 13.67 13.24 4.64
C GLY A 195 12.56 13.84 5.52
N SER A 196 11.29 13.52 5.29
CA SER A 196 10.20 13.89 6.19
C SER A 196 10.43 13.34 7.61
N ALA A 197 10.19 14.17 8.63
CA ALA A 197 10.36 13.78 10.03
C ALA A 197 9.45 12.61 10.42
N LYS A 198 8.29 12.50 9.77
CA LYS A 198 7.28 11.45 9.92
C LYS A 198 6.38 11.46 8.67
N GLN A 199 6.00 10.30 8.17
CA GLN A 199 5.10 10.23 7.01
C GLN A 199 3.64 10.46 7.42
N GLY A 200 2.78 10.79 6.46
CA GLY A 200 1.33 10.67 6.63
C GLY A 200 0.90 9.22 6.86
N ARG A 201 -0.41 8.99 6.90
CA ARG A 201 -1.01 7.67 7.16
C ARG A 201 -2.13 7.41 6.16
N SER A 202 -2.17 6.19 5.63
CA SER A 202 -3.25 5.71 4.78
C SER A 202 -4.41 5.16 5.62
N TRP A 203 -5.36 4.45 5.01
CA TRP A 203 -6.37 3.64 5.71
C TRP A 203 -6.07 2.13 5.70
N GLY A 204 -4.78 1.77 5.64
CA GLY A 204 -4.32 0.38 5.76
C GLY A 204 -3.29 0.02 4.70
N CYS A 205 -3.37 0.68 3.54
CA CYS A 205 -2.49 0.51 2.39
C CYS A 205 -1.03 0.90 2.69
N PRO A 206 -0.02 0.12 2.25
CA PRO A 206 1.35 0.60 2.19
C PRO A 206 1.47 1.73 1.15
N ALA A 207 1.72 2.96 1.60
CA ALA A 207 1.86 4.10 0.71
C ALA A 207 3.34 4.48 0.49
N ILE A 208 3.76 4.64 -0.76
CA ILE A 208 5.16 4.90 -1.18
C ILE A 208 5.36 6.33 -1.73
N PRO A 209 6.61 6.82 -1.87
CA PRO A 209 6.86 8.11 -2.50
C PRO A 209 6.41 8.17 -3.97
N ASN A 210 5.86 9.31 -4.39
CA ASN A 210 5.40 9.52 -5.77
C ASN A 210 6.50 9.33 -6.82
N ASN A 211 7.70 9.84 -6.55
CA ASN A 211 8.84 9.73 -7.46
C ASN A 211 9.33 8.27 -7.64
N MET A 212 8.95 7.36 -6.73
CA MET A 212 9.31 5.94 -6.80
C MET A 212 8.17 5.05 -7.31
N ARG A 213 6.96 5.59 -7.47
CA ARG A 213 5.73 4.86 -7.83
C ARG A 213 5.93 3.85 -8.95
N GLU A 214 6.36 4.33 -10.12
CA GLU A 214 6.47 3.46 -11.28
C GLU A 214 7.62 2.46 -11.16
N ALA A 215 8.74 2.86 -10.55
CA ALA A 215 9.89 1.98 -10.36
C ALA A 215 9.55 0.80 -9.44
N ILE A 216 8.85 1.07 -8.33
CA ILE A 216 8.45 0.04 -7.37
C ILE A 216 7.35 -0.84 -7.96
N ILE A 217 6.25 -0.25 -8.44
CA ILE A 217 5.10 -1.03 -8.94
C ILE A 217 5.49 -1.92 -10.12
N ARG A 218 6.33 -1.44 -11.05
CA ARG A 218 6.79 -2.27 -12.18
C ARG A 218 7.62 -3.48 -11.74
N ARG A 219 8.43 -3.34 -10.69
CA ARG A 219 9.25 -4.45 -10.18
C ARG A 219 8.40 -5.48 -9.48
N LEU A 220 7.37 -5.04 -8.75
CA LEU A 220 6.61 -5.93 -7.89
C LEU A 220 5.39 -6.55 -8.60
N LYS A 221 4.75 -5.90 -9.56
CA LYS A 221 3.50 -6.41 -10.17
C LYS A 221 3.59 -7.85 -10.70
N GLY A 222 2.45 -8.53 -10.75
CA GLY A 222 2.32 -9.82 -11.43
C GLY A 222 2.84 -11.02 -10.63
N GLY A 223 2.61 -11.04 -9.33
CA GLY A 223 2.81 -12.21 -8.47
C GLY A 223 4.16 -12.24 -7.76
N SER A 224 4.69 -11.09 -7.33
CA SER A 224 5.86 -11.01 -6.43
C SER A 224 5.42 -11.19 -4.99
N VAL A 225 6.27 -11.79 -4.17
CA VAL A 225 6.09 -11.88 -2.72
C VAL A 225 6.32 -10.50 -2.08
N LEU A 226 5.41 -10.12 -1.20
CA LEU A 226 5.56 -9.01 -0.25
C LEU A 226 5.34 -9.55 1.16
N TYR A 227 6.33 -9.43 2.03
CA TYR A 227 6.21 -9.77 3.44
C TYR A 227 6.14 -8.49 4.28
N ILE A 228 5.08 -8.32 5.06
CA ILE A 228 4.93 -7.19 5.97
C ILE A 228 4.98 -7.72 7.39
N GLU A 229 5.91 -7.23 8.19
CA GLU A 229 6.01 -7.63 9.58
C GLU A 229 6.54 -6.49 10.44
N ARG A 230 6.41 -6.66 11.75
CA ARG A 230 7.17 -5.90 12.74
C ARG A 230 8.27 -6.78 13.31
N ALA A 231 9.52 -6.59 12.85
CA ALA A 231 10.68 -7.24 13.47
C ALA A 231 10.68 -7.01 14.99
N GLY A 232 11.03 -8.04 15.75
CA GLY A 232 10.73 -8.17 17.18
C GLY A 232 10.74 -6.88 18.00
N ARG A 233 9.61 -6.56 18.64
CA ARG A 233 9.63 -6.50 20.10
C ARG A 233 9.32 -7.92 20.56
N GLY A 234 10.08 -8.45 21.52
CA GLY A 234 9.63 -9.61 22.28
C GLY A 234 8.18 -9.44 22.73
N ASP A 235 7.52 -10.57 22.91
CA ASP A 235 6.12 -10.77 23.33
C ASP A 235 5.51 -9.72 24.29
N PRO A 236 4.16 -9.63 24.36
CA PRO A 236 3.47 -8.82 25.36
C PRO A 236 4.05 -8.90 26.79
#